data_AF-A0AAU9UQ43-F1
#
_entry.id   AF-A0AAU9UQ43-F1
#
_cell.length_a   1.000
_cell.length_b   1.000
_cell.length_c   1.000
_cell.angle_alpha   90.00
_cell.angle_beta   90.00
_cell.angle_gamma   90.00
#
_symmetry.space_group_name_H-M   'P 1'
#
loop_
_entity.id
_entity.type
_entity.pdbx_description
1 polymer ?
#
loop_
_entity_poly.entity_id
_entity_poly.type
_entity_poly.pdbx_seq_one_letter_code
_entity_poly.pdbx_strand_id
1 'polypeptide(L)'
;MCRGVSAARCWRRAAARALAARWARRDDHSLRALTRIVAEDAGTQMDWLTTVLKTDQPLAELVRLYTDLLLSLDPSPTKIVTANFKMCQTAEEGITMLMDLKTDFDEFIDCMRNVIEAPRPNKDEVPLSALRELGRAAGAPLRALLPKYTDLQTTLFLSYLEEPQVKQEDLLEQSRALLAVAERSEGWLSAARGRGERIAGVAVHPFYDPSVEAFTSAVLNLITSHTRRIESQFLSSVSAGRSAGVLSDSFPAALVLEHATAVLLDTLAGQRAWGEEPKPDNPLLDLKTILLDAEMRQVPRTSPPSVAGLRRARDVLKTLARSILRNPIDVQLGKF
;
A
#
# COMPACT_ATOMS: atom_id res chain seq x y z
N MET A 1 -49.04 -11.32 -6.86
CA MET A 1 -48.42 -10.20 -6.13
C MET A 1 -48.40 -10.55 -4.64
N CYS A 2 -47.23 -10.97 -4.12
CA CYS A 2 -47.11 -11.55 -2.78
C CYS A 2 -47.11 -10.47 -1.69
N ARG A 3 -48.08 -10.52 -0.77
CA ARG A 3 -48.21 -9.61 0.39
C ARG A 3 -46.95 -9.57 1.29
N GLY A 4 -46.19 -10.67 1.34
CA GLY A 4 -44.93 -10.78 2.10
C GLY A 4 -43.82 -9.84 1.61
N VAL A 5 -43.71 -9.60 0.30
CA VAL A 5 -42.68 -8.70 -0.27
C VAL A 5 -42.90 -7.25 0.16
N SER A 6 -44.17 -6.84 0.31
CA SER A 6 -44.51 -5.50 0.77
C SER A 6 -44.22 -5.33 2.27
N ALA A 7 -44.49 -6.35 3.08
CA ALA A 7 -44.24 -6.31 4.53
C ALA A 7 -42.74 -6.29 4.84
N ALA A 8 -41.93 -7.14 4.17
CA ALA A 8 -40.48 -7.16 4.32
C ALA A 8 -39.83 -5.81 3.93
N ARG A 9 -40.31 -5.18 2.86
CA ARG A 9 -39.83 -3.84 2.45
C ARG A 9 -40.16 -2.76 3.48
N CYS A 10 -41.37 -2.77 4.05
CA CYS A 10 -41.76 -1.83 5.10
C CYS A 10 -40.92 -2.02 6.37
N TRP A 11 -40.71 -3.28 6.79
CA TRP A 11 -39.83 -3.62 7.90
C TRP A 11 -38.41 -3.11 7.66
N ARG A 12 -37.83 -3.37 6.49
CA ARG A 12 -36.47 -2.96 6.18
C ARG A 12 -36.28 -1.45 6.30
N ARG A 13 -37.23 -0.67 5.78
CA ARG A 13 -37.21 0.81 5.91
C ARG A 13 -37.33 1.26 7.36
N ALA A 14 -38.18 0.62 8.15
CA ALA A 14 -38.37 0.96 9.56
C ALA A 14 -37.12 0.61 10.38
N ALA A 15 -36.57 -0.59 10.20
CA ALA A 15 -35.33 -1.04 10.84
C ALA A 15 -34.15 -0.15 10.45
N ALA A 16 -33.96 0.14 9.15
CA ALA A 16 -32.90 1.03 8.68
C ALA A 16 -33.01 2.43 9.29
N ARG A 17 -34.22 3.00 9.38
CA ARG A 17 -34.45 4.30 10.04
C ARG A 17 -34.13 4.27 11.53
N ALA A 18 -34.50 3.20 12.23
CA ALA A 18 -34.19 3.05 13.65
C ALA A 18 -32.67 2.99 13.89
N LEU A 19 -31.96 2.18 13.10
CA LEU A 19 -30.50 2.06 13.14
C LEU A 19 -29.82 3.39 12.77
N ALA A 20 -30.28 4.08 11.72
CA ALA A 20 -29.75 5.38 11.30
C ALA A 20 -30.00 6.47 12.37
N ALA A 21 -31.16 6.45 13.04
CA ALA A 21 -31.43 7.38 14.14
C ALA A 21 -30.60 7.08 15.40
N ARG A 22 -30.19 5.82 15.62
CA ARG A 22 -29.22 5.46 16.66
C ARG A 22 -27.82 5.95 16.28
N TRP A 23 -27.43 5.78 15.02
CA TRP A 23 -26.17 6.30 14.47
C TRP A 23 -26.05 7.81 14.65
N ALA A 24 -27.04 8.58 14.19
CA ALA A 24 -27.02 10.04 14.26
C ALA A 24 -27.01 10.63 15.68
N ARG A 25 -27.33 9.83 16.70
CA ARG A 25 -27.33 10.23 18.11
C ARG A 25 -26.01 9.88 18.84
N ARG A 26 -25.08 9.18 18.19
CA ARG A 26 -23.80 8.85 18.81
C ARG A 26 -22.85 10.04 18.77
N ASP A 27 -21.98 10.11 19.76
CA ASP A 27 -20.86 11.06 19.77
C ASP A 27 -19.70 10.57 18.89
N ASP A 28 -19.48 9.25 18.82
CA ASP A 28 -18.46 8.61 17.97
C ASP A 28 -19.10 7.92 16.76
N HIS A 29 -18.58 8.26 15.58
CA HIS A 29 -19.06 7.80 14.28
C HIS A 29 -17.97 6.99 13.55
N SER A 30 -17.59 5.85 14.15
CA SER A 30 -16.66 4.86 13.59
C SER A 30 -17.38 3.63 13.02
N LEU A 31 -16.74 2.89 12.12
CA LEU A 31 -17.30 1.62 11.62
C LEU A 31 -17.39 0.58 12.74
N ARG A 32 -16.48 0.62 13.72
CA ARG A 32 -16.58 -0.13 14.98
C ARG A 32 -17.85 0.22 15.77
N ALA A 33 -18.17 1.51 15.92
CA ALA A 33 -19.40 1.93 16.60
C ALA A 33 -20.67 1.42 15.88
N LEU A 34 -20.67 1.41 14.54
CA LEU A 34 -21.75 0.84 13.75
C LEU A 34 -21.86 -0.68 13.92
N THR A 35 -20.72 -1.39 13.95
CA THR A 35 -20.66 -2.83 14.17
C THR A 35 -21.37 -3.24 15.46
N ARG A 36 -21.18 -2.48 16.55
CA ARG A 36 -21.87 -2.73 17.82
C ARG A 36 -23.38 -2.56 17.71
N ILE A 37 -23.85 -1.49 17.05
CA ILE A 37 -25.28 -1.26 16.83
C ILE A 37 -25.91 -2.43 16.06
N VAL A 38 -25.23 -2.88 15.00
CA VAL A 38 -25.69 -3.99 14.17
C VAL A 38 -25.69 -5.32 14.94
N ALA A 39 -24.63 -5.60 15.68
CA ALA A 39 -24.49 -6.83 16.46
C ALA A 39 -25.59 -6.99 17.54
N GLU A 40 -25.94 -5.90 18.23
CA GLU A 40 -27.00 -5.89 19.25
C GLU A 40 -28.38 -6.23 18.67
N ASP A 41 -28.68 -5.74 17.47
CA ASP A 41 -30.00 -5.89 16.86
C ASP A 41 -30.12 -7.13 15.96
N ALA A 42 -29.00 -7.77 15.58
CA ALA A 42 -28.97 -8.87 14.61
C ALA A 42 -29.85 -10.07 15.02
N GLY A 43 -29.78 -10.51 16.28
CA GLY A 43 -30.59 -11.61 16.79
C GLY A 43 -32.09 -11.30 16.71
N THR A 44 -32.49 -10.16 17.25
CA THR A 44 -33.89 -9.69 17.24
C THR A 44 -34.43 -9.52 15.82
N GLN A 45 -33.61 -9.00 14.90
CA GLN A 45 -34.00 -8.81 13.50
C GLN A 45 -34.17 -10.16 12.78
N MET A 46 -33.29 -11.12 13.04
CA MET A 46 -33.42 -12.49 12.52
C MET A 46 -34.68 -13.19 13.05
N ASP A 47 -34.98 -13.05 14.35
CA ASP A 47 -36.19 -13.62 14.95
C ASP A 47 -37.44 -13.02 14.31
N TRP A 48 -37.47 -11.71 14.07
CA TRP A 48 -38.59 -11.04 13.43
C TRP A 48 -38.81 -11.50 11.99
N LEU A 49 -37.72 -11.65 11.23
CA LEU A 49 -37.77 -12.12 9.84
C LEU A 49 -38.26 -13.57 9.72
N THR A 50 -37.87 -14.43 10.65
CA THR A 50 -38.20 -15.86 10.66
C THR A 50 -39.58 -16.14 11.25
N THR A 51 -39.92 -15.54 12.39
CA THR A 51 -41.13 -15.87 13.16
C THR A 51 -42.33 -15.00 12.79
N VAL A 52 -42.13 -13.69 12.60
CA VAL A 52 -43.20 -12.71 12.36
C VAL A 52 -43.49 -12.57 10.88
N LEU A 53 -42.47 -12.24 10.09
CA LEU A 53 -42.61 -12.06 8.65
C LEU A 53 -42.64 -13.38 7.87
N LYS A 54 -42.09 -14.46 8.45
CA LYS A 54 -41.97 -15.78 7.82
C LYS A 54 -41.39 -15.68 6.42
N THR A 55 -40.29 -14.94 6.31
CA THR A 55 -39.62 -14.70 5.04
C THR A 55 -38.90 -15.98 4.59
N ASP A 56 -38.91 -16.27 3.29
CA ASP A 56 -38.25 -17.45 2.75
C ASP A 56 -36.72 -17.35 2.80
N GLN A 57 -36.17 -16.12 2.73
CA GLN A 57 -34.73 -15.82 2.77
C GLN A 57 -34.41 -14.74 3.82
N PRO A 58 -34.55 -15.03 5.12
CA PRO A 58 -34.29 -14.06 6.18
C PRO A 58 -32.85 -13.52 6.17
N LEU A 59 -31.83 -14.34 5.86
CA LEU A 59 -30.44 -13.88 5.83
C LEU A 59 -30.18 -12.90 4.69
N ALA A 60 -30.72 -13.16 3.50
CA ALA A 60 -30.59 -12.25 2.37
C ALA A 60 -31.25 -10.89 2.65
N GLU A 61 -32.38 -10.88 3.36
CA GLU A 61 -33.05 -9.65 3.78
C GLU A 61 -32.29 -8.88 4.85
N LEU A 62 -31.64 -9.57 5.79
CA LEU A 62 -30.78 -8.95 6.79
C LEU A 62 -29.52 -8.32 6.15
N VAL A 63 -28.86 -9.04 5.24
CA VAL A 63 -27.70 -8.52 4.50
C VAL A 63 -28.09 -7.29 3.70
N ARG A 64 -29.25 -7.31 3.00
CA ARG A 64 -29.78 -6.13 2.30
C ARG A 64 -30.05 -4.97 3.25
N LEU A 65 -30.61 -5.21 4.43
CA LEU A 65 -30.84 -4.17 5.44
C LEU A 65 -29.53 -3.45 5.80
N TYR A 66 -28.47 -4.18 6.08
CA TYR A 66 -27.20 -3.57 6.50
C TYR A 66 -26.45 -2.91 5.36
N THR A 67 -26.53 -3.46 4.15
CA THR A 67 -26.05 -2.77 2.94
C THR A 67 -26.80 -1.46 2.72
N ASP A 68 -28.14 -1.47 2.75
CA ASP A 68 -28.98 -0.28 2.59
C ASP A 68 -28.68 0.76 3.69
N LEU A 69 -28.46 0.31 4.94
CA LEU A 69 -28.07 1.16 6.05
C LEU A 69 -26.75 1.87 5.76
N LEU A 70 -25.68 1.12 5.48
CA LEU A 70 -24.34 1.67 5.19
C LEU A 70 -24.38 2.73 4.09
N LEU A 71 -25.17 2.51 3.05
CA LEU A 71 -25.32 3.43 1.91
C LEU A 71 -26.17 4.67 2.22
N SER A 72 -26.98 4.64 3.30
CA SER A 72 -27.93 5.71 3.65
C SER A 72 -27.57 6.50 4.91
N LEU A 73 -26.50 6.12 5.62
CA LEU A 73 -26.04 6.85 6.81
C LEU A 73 -25.67 8.30 6.48
N ASP A 74 -26.16 9.23 7.32
CA ASP A 74 -25.78 10.63 7.29
C ASP A 74 -25.45 11.09 8.73
N PRO A 75 -24.21 11.54 9.02
CA PRO A 75 -23.06 11.58 8.10
C PRO A 75 -22.61 10.17 7.67
N SER A 76 -22.14 10.04 6.42
CA SER A 76 -21.65 8.76 5.92
C SER A 76 -20.26 8.42 6.48
N PRO A 77 -19.95 7.12 6.74
CA PRO A 77 -18.66 6.71 7.28
C PRO A 77 -17.47 7.22 6.45
N THR A 78 -17.59 7.20 5.12
CA THR A 78 -16.55 7.71 4.22
C THR A 78 -16.26 9.19 4.43
N LYS A 79 -17.29 10.03 4.64
CA LYS A 79 -17.09 11.48 4.87
C LYS A 79 -16.37 11.73 6.19
N ILE A 80 -16.73 11.00 7.24
CA ILE A 80 -16.16 11.14 8.58
C ILE A 80 -14.69 10.74 8.57
N VAL A 81 -14.38 9.55 8.05
CA VAL A 81 -13.00 9.05 7.94
C VAL A 81 -12.17 9.98 7.04
N THR A 82 -12.73 10.49 5.95
CA THR A 82 -12.02 11.49 5.11
C THR A 82 -11.73 12.80 5.87
N ALA A 83 -12.65 13.26 6.73
CA ALA A 83 -12.43 14.44 7.54
C ALA A 83 -11.35 14.20 8.60
N ASN A 84 -11.38 13.04 9.28
CA ASN A 84 -10.37 12.65 10.25
C ASN A 84 -8.99 12.50 9.60
N PHE A 85 -8.91 11.95 8.39
CA PHE A 85 -7.66 11.79 7.66
C PHE A 85 -7.00 13.14 7.31
N LYS A 86 -7.80 14.19 7.08
CA LYS A 86 -7.27 15.54 6.87
C LYS A 86 -6.62 16.16 8.11
N MET A 87 -6.89 15.62 9.29
CA MET A 87 -6.30 16.08 10.55
C MET A 87 -4.95 15.42 10.84
N CYS A 88 -4.56 14.38 10.10
CA CYS A 88 -3.23 13.78 10.19
C CYS A 88 -2.17 14.80 9.79
N GLN A 89 -1.17 14.99 10.65
CA GLN A 89 -0.08 15.95 10.44
C GLN A 89 1.14 15.29 9.80
N THR A 90 1.30 13.97 9.98
CA THR A 90 2.44 13.21 9.48
C THR A 90 2.00 12.06 8.58
N ALA A 91 2.90 11.61 7.70
CA ALA A 91 2.64 10.46 6.85
C ALA A 91 2.47 9.15 7.66
N GLU A 92 3.13 9.04 8.82
CA GLU A 92 3.00 7.89 9.72
C GLU A 92 1.61 7.84 10.39
N GLU A 93 1.09 8.99 10.84
CA GLU A 93 -0.29 9.08 11.35
C GLU A 93 -1.30 8.65 10.29
N GLY A 94 -1.12 9.11 9.04
CA GLY A 94 -1.99 8.72 7.94
C GLY A 94 -1.98 7.21 7.67
N ILE A 95 -0.80 6.57 7.70
CA ILE A 95 -0.69 5.10 7.55
C ILE A 95 -1.29 4.36 8.75
N THR A 96 -1.11 4.88 9.96
CA THR A 96 -1.69 4.30 11.18
C THR A 96 -3.21 4.33 11.11
N MET A 97 -3.78 5.46 10.70
CA MET A 97 -5.22 5.59 10.51
C MET A 97 -5.78 4.61 9.47
N LEU A 98 -5.05 4.34 8.37
CA LEU A 98 -5.45 3.33 7.39
C LEU A 98 -5.45 1.91 7.99
N MET A 99 -4.51 1.58 8.87
CA MET A 99 -4.47 0.30 9.58
C MET A 99 -5.63 0.18 10.59
N ASP A 100 -5.92 1.25 11.32
CA ASP A 100 -7.04 1.29 12.27
C ASP A 100 -8.38 1.11 11.53
N LEU A 101 -8.54 1.80 10.39
CA LEU A 101 -9.72 1.66 9.55
C LEU A 101 -9.90 0.24 8.99
N LYS A 102 -8.81 -0.43 8.63
CA LYS A 102 -8.84 -1.84 8.21
C LYS A 102 -9.22 -2.75 9.37
N THR A 103 -8.74 -2.48 10.58
CA THR A 103 -9.13 -3.24 11.78
C THR A 103 -10.63 -3.11 12.04
N ASP A 104 -11.18 -1.90 11.95
CA ASP A 104 -12.62 -1.67 12.09
C ASP A 104 -13.44 -2.35 10.98
N PHE A 105 -12.91 -2.40 9.76
CA PHE A 105 -13.51 -3.16 8.66
C PHE A 105 -13.51 -4.66 8.94
N ASP A 106 -12.40 -5.22 9.42
CA ASP A 106 -12.31 -6.65 9.75
C ASP A 106 -13.28 -7.04 10.87
N GLU A 107 -13.39 -6.20 11.91
CA GLU A 107 -14.37 -6.40 12.98
C GLU A 107 -15.81 -6.43 12.44
N PHE A 108 -16.15 -5.53 11.51
CA PHE A 108 -17.45 -5.53 10.86
C PHE A 108 -17.69 -6.81 10.04
N ILE A 109 -16.70 -7.23 9.24
CA ILE A 109 -16.80 -8.43 8.42
C ILE A 109 -16.91 -9.69 9.28
N ASP A 110 -16.13 -9.79 10.35
CA ASP A 110 -16.20 -10.91 11.30
C ASP A 110 -17.55 -10.96 12.01
N CYS A 111 -18.08 -9.82 12.43
CA CYS A 111 -19.44 -9.73 12.97
C CYS A 111 -20.47 -10.27 11.97
N MET A 112 -20.40 -9.83 10.70
CA MET A 112 -21.31 -10.28 9.66
C MET A 112 -21.17 -11.77 9.36
N ARG A 113 -19.93 -12.29 9.34
CA ARG A 113 -19.66 -13.71 9.17
C ARG A 113 -20.29 -14.53 10.30
N ASN A 114 -20.10 -14.12 11.55
CA ASN A 114 -20.71 -14.79 12.70
C ASN A 114 -22.24 -14.78 12.62
N VAL A 115 -22.84 -13.67 12.16
CA VAL A 115 -24.29 -13.57 11.94
C VAL A 115 -24.77 -14.47 10.80
N ILE A 116 -23.98 -14.73 9.76
CA ILE A 116 -24.33 -15.60 8.62
C ILE A 116 -24.11 -17.08 8.94
N GLU A 117 -23.01 -17.41 9.62
CA GLU A 117 -22.60 -18.78 9.93
C GLU A 117 -23.26 -19.34 11.21
N ALA A 118 -24.03 -18.52 11.93
CA ALA A 118 -24.75 -18.95 13.13
C ALA A 118 -25.63 -20.20 12.85
N PRO A 119 -25.55 -21.25 13.71
CA PRO A 119 -26.22 -22.53 13.48
C PRO A 119 -27.74 -22.35 13.44
N ARG A 120 -28.36 -22.84 12.36
CA ARG A 120 -29.80 -22.68 12.11
C ARG A 120 -30.45 -23.95 11.57
N PRO A 121 -31.74 -24.18 11.87
CA PRO A 121 -32.48 -25.36 11.41
C PRO A 121 -32.72 -25.33 9.89
N ASN A 122 -32.85 -24.14 9.30
CA ASN A 122 -32.99 -23.96 7.85
C ASN A 122 -31.64 -23.53 7.26
N LYS A 123 -31.17 -24.25 6.23
CA LYS A 123 -30.00 -23.87 5.42
C LYS A 123 -30.40 -22.74 4.46
N ASP A 124 -30.59 -21.54 4.98
CA ASP A 124 -30.75 -20.34 4.15
C ASP A 124 -29.37 -19.89 3.67
N GLU A 125 -29.21 -19.72 2.35
CA GLU A 125 -27.95 -19.32 1.73
C GLU A 125 -28.05 -17.88 1.20
N VAL A 126 -27.05 -17.06 1.54
CA VAL A 126 -26.98 -15.69 1.03
C VAL A 126 -26.38 -15.70 -0.37
N PRO A 127 -27.01 -15.04 -1.36
CA PRO A 127 -26.43 -14.93 -2.69
C PRO A 127 -25.09 -14.20 -2.64
N LEU A 128 -24.09 -14.74 -3.34
CA LEU A 128 -22.73 -14.19 -3.39
C LEU A 128 -22.67 -12.72 -3.82
N SER A 129 -23.60 -12.27 -4.67
CA SER A 129 -23.69 -10.87 -5.09
C SER A 129 -24.05 -9.93 -3.92
N ALA A 130 -24.97 -10.33 -3.05
CA ALA A 130 -25.36 -9.53 -1.89
C ALA A 130 -24.22 -9.41 -0.86
N LEU A 131 -23.44 -10.49 -0.68
CA LEU A 131 -22.23 -10.45 0.15
C LEU A 131 -21.18 -9.50 -0.44
N ARG A 132 -20.96 -9.52 -1.76
CA ARG A 132 -20.05 -8.58 -2.41
C ARG A 132 -20.49 -7.13 -2.28
N GLU A 133 -21.79 -6.86 -2.40
CA GLU A 133 -22.34 -5.50 -2.20
C GLU A 133 -22.16 -5.01 -0.77
N LEU A 134 -22.43 -5.86 0.22
CA LEU A 134 -22.17 -5.56 1.63
C LEU A 134 -20.69 -5.25 1.87
N GLY A 135 -19.79 -6.12 1.39
CA GLY A 135 -18.35 -5.93 1.50
C GLY A 135 -17.89 -4.61 0.85
N ARG A 136 -18.42 -4.27 -0.32
CA ARG A 136 -18.15 -2.99 -0.99
C ARG A 136 -18.67 -1.78 -0.22
N ALA A 137 -19.86 -1.86 0.35
CA ALA A 137 -20.42 -0.78 1.16
C ALA A 137 -19.60 -0.57 2.44
N ALA A 138 -19.23 -1.65 3.13
CA ALA A 138 -18.41 -1.59 4.34
C ALA A 138 -16.97 -1.14 4.05
N GLY A 139 -16.39 -1.59 2.93
CA GLY A 139 -15.05 -1.23 2.48
C GLY A 139 -14.96 0.15 1.81
N ALA A 140 -16.07 0.85 1.60
CA ALA A 140 -16.11 2.14 0.91
C ALA A 140 -15.21 3.22 1.54
N PRO A 141 -15.11 3.36 2.88
CA PRO A 141 -14.18 4.31 3.49
C PRO A 141 -12.72 3.99 3.19
N LEU A 142 -12.33 2.71 3.32
CA LEU A 142 -10.96 2.26 3.07
C LEU A 142 -10.60 2.42 1.60
N ARG A 143 -11.50 2.02 0.70
CA ARG A 143 -11.35 2.20 -0.75
C ARG A 143 -11.19 3.67 -1.15
N ALA A 144 -11.89 4.59 -0.48
CA ALA A 144 -11.77 6.03 -0.76
C ALA A 144 -10.41 6.60 -0.36
N LEU A 145 -9.79 6.08 0.71
CA LEU A 145 -8.51 6.57 1.22
C LEU A 145 -7.30 5.78 0.71
N LEU A 146 -7.49 4.56 0.19
CA LEU A 146 -6.39 3.72 -0.29
C LEU A 146 -5.51 4.41 -1.35
N PRO A 147 -6.03 5.21 -2.30
CA PRO A 147 -5.17 5.99 -3.21
C PRO A 147 -4.21 6.96 -2.52
N LYS A 148 -4.51 7.42 -1.30
CA LYS A 148 -3.63 8.29 -0.51
C LYS A 148 -2.43 7.56 0.07
N TYR A 149 -2.48 6.22 0.17
CA TYR A 149 -1.35 5.42 0.63
C TYR A 149 -0.09 5.67 -0.21
N THR A 150 -0.23 5.78 -1.54
CA THR A 150 0.89 6.04 -2.44
C THR A 150 1.64 7.31 -2.05
N ASP A 151 0.92 8.41 -1.82
CA ASP A 151 1.50 9.70 -1.47
C ASP A 151 2.19 9.62 -0.10
N LEU A 152 1.51 9.10 0.92
CA LEU A 152 2.06 8.95 2.27
C LEU A 152 3.33 8.10 2.27
N GLN A 153 3.29 6.95 1.61
CA GLN A 153 4.42 6.02 1.58
C GLN A 153 5.58 6.59 0.77
N THR A 154 5.31 7.34 -0.30
CA THR A 154 6.35 8.08 -1.05
C THR A 154 7.02 9.12 -0.16
N THR A 155 6.26 9.91 0.60
CA THR A 155 6.83 10.89 1.54
C THR A 155 7.73 10.23 2.57
N LEU A 156 7.34 9.09 3.14
CA LEU A 156 8.19 8.33 4.06
C LEU A 156 9.46 7.80 3.41
N PHE A 157 9.39 7.32 2.18
CA PHE A 157 10.58 6.84 1.49
C PHE A 157 11.56 7.97 1.16
N LEU A 158 11.04 9.13 0.75
CA LEU A 158 11.87 10.28 0.41
C LEU A 158 12.51 10.91 1.65
N SER A 159 11.84 10.90 2.81
CA SER A 159 12.43 11.42 4.04
C SER A 159 13.68 10.65 4.48
N TYR A 160 13.79 9.34 4.18
CA TYR A 160 15.02 8.57 4.40
C TYR A 160 16.21 9.08 3.57
N LEU A 161 15.96 9.77 2.45
CA LEU A 161 17.00 10.33 1.56
C LEU A 161 17.37 11.78 1.92
N GLU A 162 16.60 12.43 2.78
CA GLU A 162 16.87 13.80 3.24
C GLU A 162 17.91 13.86 4.37
N GLU A 163 18.38 12.71 4.85
CA GLU A 163 19.42 12.62 5.86
C GLU A 163 20.68 13.40 5.42
N PRO A 164 21.25 14.27 6.27
CA PRO A 164 22.45 15.06 5.93
C PRO A 164 23.64 14.16 5.57
N GLN A 165 23.62 12.90 6.01
CA GLN A 165 24.60 11.88 5.67
C GLN A 165 24.68 11.59 4.16
N VAL A 166 23.62 11.86 3.38
CA VAL A 166 23.61 11.65 1.92
C VAL A 166 24.22 12.84 1.16
N LYS A 167 24.31 14.01 1.80
CA LYS A 167 24.82 15.27 1.22
C LYS A 167 26.27 15.52 1.66
N GLN A 168 27.14 14.52 1.50
CA GLN A 168 28.56 14.65 1.83
C GLN A 168 29.35 15.38 0.73
N GLU A 169 30.30 16.21 1.15
CA GLU A 169 31.24 16.85 0.23
C GLU A 169 32.33 15.87 -0.23
N ASP A 170 32.73 14.91 0.60
CA ASP A 170 33.70 13.91 0.17
C ASP A 170 33.08 12.85 -0.75
N LEU A 171 33.80 12.46 -1.82
CA LEU A 171 33.28 11.51 -2.81
C LEU A 171 33.07 10.11 -2.22
N LEU A 172 34.02 9.65 -1.40
CA LEU A 172 33.99 8.32 -0.83
C LEU A 172 32.92 8.24 0.26
N GLU A 173 32.83 9.24 1.12
CA GLU A 173 31.78 9.31 2.15
C GLU A 173 30.38 9.40 1.54
N GLN A 174 30.19 10.16 0.47
CA GLN A 174 28.91 10.17 -0.25
C GLN A 174 28.58 8.80 -0.86
N SER A 175 29.59 8.07 -1.37
CA SER A 175 29.39 6.71 -1.91
C SER A 175 29.03 5.73 -0.80
N ARG A 176 29.69 5.82 0.36
CA ARG A 176 29.39 5.00 1.56
C ARG A 176 27.99 5.28 2.10
N ALA A 177 27.57 6.54 2.12
CA ALA A 177 26.21 6.91 2.52
C ALA A 177 25.16 6.30 1.59
N LEU A 178 25.39 6.35 0.26
CA LEU A 178 24.49 5.72 -0.71
C LEU A 178 24.49 4.18 -0.61
N LEU A 179 25.63 3.56 -0.26
CA LEU A 179 25.67 2.13 0.07
C LEU A 179 24.82 1.82 1.31
N ALA A 180 24.96 2.59 2.38
CA ALA A 180 24.15 2.40 3.59
C ALA A 180 22.64 2.60 3.31
N VAL A 181 22.27 3.50 2.39
CA VAL A 181 20.89 3.64 1.90
C VAL A 181 20.45 2.38 1.15
N ALA A 182 21.29 1.82 0.27
CA ALA A 182 20.99 0.61 -0.48
C ALA A 182 20.81 -0.60 0.44
N GLU A 183 21.67 -0.78 1.44
CA GLU A 183 21.58 -1.86 2.43
C GLU A 183 20.33 -1.73 3.31
N ARG A 184 20.01 -0.51 3.79
CA ARG A 184 18.81 -0.26 4.60
C ARG A 184 17.51 -0.37 3.79
N SER A 185 17.57 -0.22 2.46
CA SER A 185 16.39 -0.22 1.59
C SER A 185 15.58 -1.52 1.66
N GLU A 186 16.23 -2.67 1.88
CA GLU A 186 15.53 -3.95 2.03
C GLU A 186 14.57 -3.90 3.22
N GLY A 187 15.04 -3.44 4.38
CA GLY A 187 14.24 -3.30 5.58
C GLY A 187 13.10 -2.29 5.41
N TRP A 188 13.38 -1.14 4.80
CA TRP A 188 12.36 -0.12 4.54
C TRP A 188 11.26 -0.61 3.61
N LEU A 189 11.63 -1.23 2.49
CA LEU A 189 10.68 -1.78 1.52
C LEU A 189 9.89 -2.93 2.15
N SER A 190 10.54 -3.84 2.89
CA SER A 190 9.83 -4.94 3.55
C SER A 190 8.86 -4.46 4.64
N ALA A 191 9.25 -3.44 5.43
CA ALA A 191 8.38 -2.90 6.46
C ALA A 191 7.20 -2.11 5.86
N ALA A 192 7.43 -1.35 4.80
CA ALA A 192 6.37 -0.68 4.04
C ALA A 192 5.39 -1.69 3.43
N ARG A 193 5.90 -2.77 2.83
CA ARG A 193 5.10 -3.87 2.29
C ARG A 193 4.24 -4.51 3.37
N GLY A 194 4.82 -4.88 4.52
CA GLY A 194 4.08 -5.47 5.63
C GLY A 194 2.97 -4.54 6.17
N ARG A 195 3.21 -3.22 6.19
CA ARG A 195 2.16 -2.24 6.50
C ARG A 195 1.07 -2.20 5.44
N GLY A 196 1.44 -2.19 4.16
CA GLY A 196 0.48 -2.24 3.05
C GLY A 196 -0.39 -3.50 3.04
N GLU A 197 0.21 -4.67 3.30
CA GLU A 197 -0.49 -5.95 3.42
C GLU A 197 -1.48 -5.94 4.59
N ARG A 198 -1.12 -5.34 5.73
CA ARG A 198 -2.05 -5.17 6.84
C ARG A 198 -3.25 -4.30 6.49
N ILE A 199 -3.09 -3.33 5.58
CA ILE A 199 -4.16 -2.40 5.18
C ILE A 199 -5.10 -3.04 4.14
N ALA A 200 -4.56 -3.69 3.10
CA ALA A 200 -5.37 -4.15 1.97
C ALA A 200 -4.97 -5.52 1.40
N GLY A 201 -4.09 -6.27 2.07
CA GLY A 201 -3.55 -7.53 1.55
C GLY A 201 -2.89 -7.32 0.18
N VAL A 202 -3.04 -8.28 -0.74
CA VAL A 202 -2.53 -8.15 -2.11
C VAL A 202 -3.27 -7.06 -2.92
N ALA A 203 -4.39 -6.51 -2.43
CA ALA A 203 -5.03 -5.37 -3.09
C ALA A 203 -4.21 -4.06 -2.95
N VAL A 204 -3.17 -4.02 -2.11
CA VAL A 204 -2.33 -2.81 -1.94
C VAL A 204 -1.38 -2.55 -3.11
N HIS A 205 -1.04 -3.57 -3.91
CA HIS A 205 0.03 -3.48 -4.93
C HIS A 205 -0.10 -2.31 -5.90
N PRO A 206 -1.28 -2.00 -6.48
CA PRO A 206 -1.42 -0.85 -7.37
C PRO A 206 -1.06 0.50 -6.73
N PHE A 207 -1.03 0.58 -5.40
CA PHE A 207 -0.70 1.79 -4.63
C PHE A 207 0.71 1.72 -4.03
N TYR A 208 1.20 0.53 -3.70
CA TYR A 208 2.55 0.32 -3.19
C TYR A 208 3.61 0.44 -4.30
N ASP A 209 3.42 -0.23 -5.43
CA ASP A 209 4.43 -0.30 -6.51
C ASP A 209 4.84 1.10 -7.03
N PRO A 210 3.93 2.08 -7.21
CA PRO A 210 4.32 3.44 -7.60
C PRO A 210 5.19 4.16 -6.56
N SER A 211 4.97 3.91 -5.26
CA SER A 211 5.81 4.50 -4.19
C SER A 211 7.23 3.93 -4.19
N VAL A 212 7.37 2.63 -4.50
CA VAL A 212 8.68 1.98 -4.70
C VAL A 212 9.38 2.55 -5.91
N GLU A 213 8.65 2.80 -7.01
CA GLU A 213 9.22 3.41 -8.21
C GLU A 213 9.70 4.84 -7.94
N ALA A 214 8.91 5.65 -7.22
CA ALA A 214 9.30 7.00 -6.85
C ALA A 214 10.59 7.01 -6.01
N PHE A 215 10.69 6.13 -5.00
CA PHE A 215 11.89 5.94 -4.20
C PHE A 215 13.10 5.52 -5.06
N THR A 216 12.92 4.50 -5.90
CA THR A 216 13.99 3.96 -6.74
C THR A 216 14.48 5.00 -7.75
N SER A 217 13.56 5.78 -8.32
CA SER A 217 13.89 6.90 -9.21
C SER A 217 14.69 7.99 -8.48
N ALA A 218 14.31 8.33 -7.25
CA ALA A 218 15.06 9.30 -6.43
C ALA A 218 16.49 8.83 -6.13
N VAL A 219 16.66 7.56 -5.73
CA VAL A 219 17.99 6.98 -5.51
C VAL A 219 18.82 6.91 -6.79
N LEU A 220 18.20 6.54 -7.92
CA LEU A 220 18.86 6.57 -9.23
C LEU A 220 19.36 7.97 -9.59
N ASN A 221 18.59 9.02 -9.30
CA ASN A 221 19.02 10.40 -9.54
C ASN A 221 20.22 10.79 -8.67
N LEU A 222 20.26 10.35 -7.41
CA LEU A 222 21.42 10.55 -6.53
C LEU A 222 22.67 9.82 -7.06
N ILE A 223 22.52 8.54 -7.44
CA ILE A 223 23.62 7.72 -7.98
C ILE A 223 24.15 8.34 -9.27
N THR A 224 23.28 8.74 -10.20
CA THR A 224 23.70 9.30 -11.50
C THR A 224 24.35 10.68 -11.34
N SER A 225 23.84 11.52 -10.44
CA SER A 225 24.48 12.80 -10.09
C SER A 225 25.88 12.59 -9.51
N HIS A 226 26.01 11.66 -8.57
CA HIS A 226 27.29 11.35 -7.93
C HIS A 226 28.29 10.71 -8.90
N THR A 227 27.82 9.84 -9.80
CA THR A 227 28.65 9.26 -10.88
C THR A 227 29.31 10.36 -11.73
N ARG A 228 28.56 11.38 -12.14
CA ARG A 228 29.08 12.53 -12.91
C ARG A 228 30.10 13.33 -12.11
N ARG A 229 29.89 13.47 -10.81
CA ARG A 229 30.81 14.18 -9.90
C ARG A 229 32.16 13.44 -9.79
N ILE A 230 32.12 12.12 -9.60
CA ILE A 230 33.32 11.27 -9.58
C ILE A 230 34.07 11.38 -10.92
N GLU A 231 33.35 11.25 -12.03
CA GLU A 231 33.92 11.34 -13.38
C GLU A 231 34.57 12.71 -13.63
N SER A 232 33.89 13.81 -13.26
CA SER A 232 34.43 15.16 -13.41
C SER A 232 35.72 15.37 -12.61
N GLN A 233 35.77 14.91 -11.36
CA GLN A 233 36.96 15.02 -10.51
C GLN A 233 38.12 14.16 -11.04
N PHE A 234 37.82 12.97 -11.57
CA PHE A 234 38.80 12.12 -12.24
C PHE A 234 39.38 12.82 -13.49
N LEU A 235 38.53 13.27 -14.42
CA LEU A 235 38.97 13.93 -15.65
C LEU A 235 39.75 15.22 -15.37
N SER A 236 39.35 15.99 -14.34
CA SER A 236 40.11 17.17 -13.90
C SER A 236 41.49 16.82 -13.34
N SER A 237 41.62 15.69 -12.65
CA SER A 237 42.91 15.23 -12.12
C SER A 237 43.84 14.78 -13.25
N VAL A 238 43.28 14.09 -14.24
CA VAL A 238 44.00 13.64 -15.45
C VAL A 238 44.47 14.83 -16.28
N SER A 239 43.61 15.84 -16.51
CA SER A 239 43.97 17.04 -17.28
C SER A 239 45.02 17.90 -16.57
N ALA A 240 45.04 17.89 -15.24
CA ALA A 240 46.09 18.52 -14.43
C ALA A 240 47.43 17.75 -14.44
N GLY A 241 47.54 16.65 -15.19
CA GLY A 241 48.75 15.83 -15.30
C GLY A 241 49.07 15.01 -14.04
N ARG A 242 48.14 14.91 -13.09
CA ARG A 242 48.29 14.07 -11.90
C ARG A 242 47.92 12.63 -12.26
N SER A 243 48.67 11.65 -11.75
CA SER A 243 48.26 10.25 -11.89
C SER A 243 47.03 9.99 -11.02
N ALA A 244 45.86 9.98 -11.63
CA ALA A 244 44.62 9.59 -10.96
C ALA A 244 44.49 8.07 -11.10
N GLY A 245 44.91 7.34 -10.07
CA GLY A 245 44.88 5.87 -10.04
C GLY A 245 44.11 5.33 -8.84
N VAL A 246 44.45 4.12 -8.40
CA VAL A 246 43.87 3.44 -7.23
C VAL A 246 43.89 4.29 -5.96
N LEU A 247 44.92 5.14 -5.81
CA LEU A 247 45.11 6.01 -4.65
C LEU A 247 44.32 7.33 -4.73
N SER A 248 43.58 7.58 -5.82
CA SER A 248 42.67 8.73 -5.92
C SER A 248 41.33 8.40 -5.29
N ASP A 249 40.70 9.36 -4.61
CA ASP A 249 39.38 9.17 -3.97
C ASP A 249 38.27 8.80 -4.97
N SER A 250 38.48 9.10 -6.26
CA SER A 250 37.55 8.75 -7.34
C SER A 250 37.41 7.23 -7.56
N PHE A 251 38.48 6.45 -7.36
CA PHE A 251 38.44 5.00 -7.57
C PHE A 251 37.59 4.25 -6.51
N PRO A 252 37.88 4.37 -5.19
CA PRO A 252 37.07 3.70 -4.18
C PRO A 252 35.63 4.25 -4.16
N ALA A 253 35.42 5.53 -4.46
CA ALA A 253 34.07 6.09 -4.61
C ALA A 253 33.29 5.39 -5.74
N ALA A 254 33.89 5.23 -6.93
CA ALA A 254 33.24 4.56 -8.06
C ALA A 254 32.89 3.09 -7.74
N LEU A 255 33.79 2.35 -7.07
CA LEU A 255 33.53 0.96 -6.68
C LEU A 255 32.43 0.83 -5.63
N VAL A 256 32.47 1.65 -4.58
CA VAL A 256 31.44 1.62 -3.53
C VAL A 256 30.07 1.97 -4.09
N LEU A 257 30.00 2.96 -5.00
CA LEU A 257 28.75 3.34 -5.65
C LEU A 257 28.23 2.26 -6.62
N GLU A 258 29.12 1.54 -7.31
CA GLU A 258 28.75 0.39 -8.13
C GLU A 258 28.15 -0.71 -7.26
N HIS A 259 28.78 -1.01 -6.13
CA HIS A 259 28.28 -1.99 -5.17
C HIS A 259 26.92 -1.60 -4.60
N ALA A 260 26.73 -0.33 -4.21
CA ALA A 260 25.44 0.19 -3.75
C ALA A 260 24.34 -0.02 -4.80
N THR A 261 24.66 0.22 -6.08
CA THR A 261 23.73 0.01 -7.19
C THR A 261 23.39 -1.47 -7.38
N ALA A 262 24.36 -2.37 -7.20
CA ALA A 262 24.14 -3.82 -7.27
C ALA A 262 23.24 -4.31 -6.13
N VAL A 263 23.51 -3.91 -4.89
CA VAL A 263 22.67 -4.25 -3.72
C VAL A 263 21.23 -3.81 -3.93
N LEU A 264 21.01 -2.57 -4.41
CA LEU A 264 19.67 -2.07 -4.68
C LEU A 264 18.93 -2.88 -5.76
N LEU A 265 19.64 -3.29 -6.82
CA LEU A 265 19.08 -4.14 -7.88
C LEU A 265 18.65 -5.51 -7.35
N ASP A 266 19.44 -6.10 -6.47
CA ASP A 266 19.14 -7.40 -5.86
C ASP A 266 17.93 -7.29 -4.91
N THR A 267 17.86 -6.24 -4.09
CA THR A 267 16.71 -5.94 -3.23
C THR A 267 15.42 -5.80 -4.06
N LEU A 268 15.46 -5.05 -5.17
CA LEU A 268 14.29 -4.85 -6.04
C LEU A 268 13.90 -6.12 -6.80
N ALA A 269 14.85 -7.02 -7.08
CA ALA A 269 14.55 -8.34 -7.66
C ALA A 269 13.83 -9.23 -6.64
N GLY A 270 14.27 -9.24 -5.37
CA GLY A 270 13.63 -9.99 -4.29
C GLY A 270 12.16 -9.58 -4.03
N GLN A 271 11.84 -8.29 -4.18
CA GLN A 271 10.47 -7.79 -4.02
C GLN A 271 9.48 -8.31 -5.08
N ARG A 272 9.96 -8.75 -6.26
CA ARG A 272 9.09 -9.19 -7.37
C ARG A 272 8.62 -10.63 -7.28
N ALA A 273 9.27 -11.46 -6.47
CA ALA A 273 8.93 -12.87 -6.33
C ALA A 273 7.64 -13.13 -5.50
N TRP A 274 6.91 -12.07 -5.16
CA TRP A 274 5.73 -12.13 -4.28
C TRP A 274 4.48 -12.59 -5.04
N GLY A 275 4.02 -13.78 -4.68
CA GLY A 275 3.04 -14.60 -5.40
C GLY A 275 1.57 -14.21 -5.26
N GLU A 276 0.74 -15.02 -5.93
CA GLU A 276 -0.71 -14.97 -5.89
C GLU A 276 -1.22 -15.48 -4.54
N GLU A 277 -2.00 -14.66 -3.81
CA GLU A 277 -2.78 -15.17 -2.68
C GLU A 277 -3.80 -16.21 -3.17
N PRO A 278 -3.99 -17.32 -2.43
CA PRO A 278 -5.05 -18.27 -2.73
C PRO A 278 -6.38 -17.52 -2.70
N LYS A 279 -7.24 -17.80 -3.69
CA LYS A 279 -8.55 -17.18 -3.78
C LYS A 279 -9.35 -17.53 -2.51
N PRO A 280 -9.80 -16.53 -1.72
CA PRO A 280 -10.53 -16.82 -0.49
C PRO A 280 -11.86 -17.51 -0.82
N ASP A 281 -12.23 -18.49 -0.01
CA ASP A 281 -13.49 -19.23 -0.16
C ASP A 281 -14.72 -18.34 0.09
N ASN A 282 -14.56 -17.26 0.88
CA ASN A 282 -15.62 -16.33 1.22
C ASN A 282 -15.48 -14.98 0.47
N PRO A 283 -16.50 -14.51 -0.28
CA PRO A 283 -16.45 -13.24 -1.02
C PRO A 283 -16.27 -12.00 -0.13
N LEU A 284 -16.59 -12.06 1.17
CA LEU A 284 -16.36 -10.97 2.12
C LEU A 284 -14.88 -10.79 2.48
N LEU A 285 -14.06 -11.82 2.26
CA LEU A 285 -12.62 -11.79 2.48
C LEU A 285 -11.84 -11.46 1.21
N ASP A 286 -12.51 -11.37 0.05
CA ASP A 286 -11.90 -11.01 -1.22
C ASP A 286 -11.65 -9.50 -1.33
N LEU A 287 -10.59 -9.03 -0.65
CA LEU A 287 -10.17 -7.64 -0.62
C LEU A 287 -9.92 -7.08 -2.03
N LYS A 288 -9.46 -7.89 -2.99
CA LYS A 288 -9.26 -7.45 -4.37
C LYS A 288 -10.58 -7.04 -5.00
N THR A 289 -11.63 -7.83 -4.85
CA THR A 289 -12.95 -7.52 -5.44
C THR A 289 -13.71 -6.42 -4.69
N ILE A 290 -13.41 -6.25 -3.39
CA ILE A 290 -14.02 -5.23 -2.53
C ILE A 290 -13.37 -3.85 -2.73
N LEU A 291 -12.03 -3.79 -2.74
CA LEU A 291 -11.28 -2.53 -2.72
C LEU A 291 -10.92 -2.04 -4.12
N LEU A 292 -10.66 -2.93 -5.08
CA LEU A 292 -10.18 -2.53 -6.41
C LEU A 292 -11.29 -2.49 -7.46
N ASP A 293 -11.12 -1.58 -8.41
CA ASP A 293 -11.90 -1.55 -9.64
C ASP A 293 -11.50 -2.64 -10.63
N ALA A 294 -12.36 -2.91 -11.61
CA ALA A 294 -12.09 -3.90 -12.65
C ALA A 294 -10.79 -3.62 -13.40
N GLU A 295 -10.51 -2.35 -13.68
CA GLU A 295 -9.30 -1.92 -14.39
C GLU A 295 -8.04 -2.15 -13.53
N MET A 296 -8.08 -1.76 -12.25
CA MET A 296 -6.93 -1.92 -11.34
C MET A 296 -6.59 -3.38 -11.04
N ARG A 297 -7.58 -4.29 -11.13
CA ARG A 297 -7.36 -5.73 -10.99
C ARG A 297 -6.64 -6.37 -12.17
N GLN A 298 -6.62 -5.71 -13.33
CA GLN A 298 -6.04 -6.25 -14.56
C GLN A 298 -4.65 -5.68 -14.88
N VAL A 299 -4.15 -4.71 -14.09
CA VAL A 299 -2.85 -4.07 -14.35
C VAL A 299 -1.73 -5.11 -14.19
N PRO A 300 -0.98 -5.43 -15.26
CA PRO A 300 0.13 -6.37 -15.17
C PRO A 300 1.25 -5.77 -14.32
N ARG A 301 1.86 -6.59 -13.47
CA ARG A 301 3.08 -6.23 -12.75
C ARG A 301 4.24 -6.13 -13.74
N THR A 302 4.53 -4.92 -14.21
CA THR A 302 5.67 -4.66 -15.09
C THR A 302 6.89 -4.24 -14.27
N SER A 303 8.08 -4.47 -14.83
CA SER A 303 9.31 -3.99 -14.23
C SER A 303 9.30 -2.46 -14.16
N PRO A 304 9.48 -1.83 -12.97
CA PRO A 304 9.70 -0.41 -12.88
C PRO A 304 10.80 0.10 -13.84
N PRO A 305 10.60 1.24 -14.54
CA PRO A 305 11.56 1.75 -15.50
C PRO A 305 12.88 2.20 -14.84
N SER A 306 12.84 2.65 -13.58
CA SER A 306 14.03 2.97 -12.78
C SER A 306 15.03 1.80 -12.70
N VAL A 307 14.58 0.55 -12.71
CA VAL A 307 15.46 -0.64 -12.66
C VAL A 307 16.34 -0.75 -13.90
N ALA A 308 15.81 -0.41 -15.08
CA ALA A 308 16.64 -0.34 -16.29
C ALA A 308 17.63 0.84 -16.21
N GLY A 309 17.26 1.93 -15.55
CA GLY A 309 18.17 3.04 -15.23
C GLY A 309 19.33 2.61 -14.32
N LEU A 310 19.04 1.91 -13.23
CA LEU A 310 20.03 1.41 -12.27
C LEU A 310 21.02 0.43 -12.92
N ARG A 311 20.56 -0.48 -13.78
CA ARG A 311 21.46 -1.38 -14.53
C ARG A 311 22.45 -0.59 -15.39
N ARG A 312 21.97 0.43 -16.10
CA ARG A 312 22.83 1.32 -16.91
C ARG A 312 23.82 2.09 -16.04
N ALA A 313 23.38 2.65 -14.92
CA ALA A 313 24.25 3.36 -13.98
C ALA A 313 25.37 2.43 -13.44
N ARG A 314 25.04 1.19 -13.10
CA ARG A 314 26.01 0.18 -12.67
C ARG A 314 27.08 -0.08 -13.75
N ASP A 315 26.67 -0.25 -15.00
CA ASP A 315 27.60 -0.53 -16.10
C ASP A 315 28.52 0.67 -16.41
N VAL A 316 27.99 1.89 -16.29
CA VAL A 316 28.79 3.13 -16.37
C VAL A 316 29.83 3.17 -15.25
N LEU A 317 29.44 2.88 -14.01
CA LEU A 317 30.35 2.88 -12.86
C LEU A 317 31.45 1.82 -12.97
N LYS A 318 31.11 0.61 -13.45
CA LYS A 318 32.11 -0.43 -13.77
C LYS A 318 33.12 0.05 -14.81
N THR A 319 32.65 0.76 -15.83
CA THR A 319 33.51 1.30 -16.89
C THR A 319 34.40 2.41 -16.34
N LEU A 320 33.84 3.34 -15.56
CA LEU A 320 34.57 4.43 -14.91
C LEU A 320 35.68 3.89 -13.98
N ALA A 321 35.35 2.93 -13.12
CA ALA A 321 36.34 2.31 -12.23
C ALA A 321 37.50 1.67 -13.00
N ARG A 322 37.23 0.98 -14.12
CA ARG A 322 38.27 0.42 -15.01
C ARG A 322 39.13 1.50 -15.66
N SER A 323 38.53 2.61 -16.10
CA SER A 323 39.26 3.74 -16.68
C SER A 323 40.18 4.39 -15.66
N ILE A 324 39.72 4.59 -14.42
CA ILE A 324 40.55 5.13 -13.33
C ILE A 324 41.73 4.19 -13.02
N LEU A 325 41.49 2.87 -13.01
CA LEU A 325 42.56 1.88 -12.80
C LEU A 325 43.63 1.89 -13.89
N ARG A 326 43.25 2.11 -15.14
CA ARG A 326 44.16 2.06 -16.29
C ARG A 326 44.93 3.35 -16.50
N ASN A 327 44.41 4.48 -16.03
CA ASN A 327 45.02 5.79 -16.25
C ASN A 327 46.51 5.89 -15.88
N PRO A 328 47.01 5.34 -14.74
CA PRO A 328 48.44 5.38 -14.44
C PRO A 328 49.30 4.65 -15.48
N ILE A 329 48.79 3.58 -16.08
CA ILE A 329 49.46 2.80 -17.14
C ILE A 329 49.48 3.62 -18.43
N ASP A 330 48.35 4.21 -18.81
CA ASP A 330 48.23 5.03 -20.02
C ASP A 330 49.15 6.26 -19.97
N VAL A 331 49.25 6.90 -18.80
CA VAL A 331 50.16 8.04 -18.57
C VAL A 331 51.64 7.63 -18.62
N GLN A 332 51.97 6.39 -18.24
CA GLN A 332 53.34 5.88 -18.35
C GLN A 332 53.68 5.45 -19.78
N LEU A 333 52.75 4.82 -20.50
CA LEU A 333 52.93 4.41 -21.89
C LEU A 333 53.01 5.59 -22.86
N GLY A 334 52.24 6.66 -22.64
CA GLY A 334 52.27 7.88 -23.48
C GLY A 334 53.51 8.77 -23.31
N LYS A 335 54.47 8.36 -22.46
CA LYS A 335 55.78 9.04 -22.30
C LYS A 335 56.89 8.41 -23.14
N PHE A 336 56.62 7.31 -23.83
CA PHE A 336 57.50 6.67 -24.81
C PHE A 336 57.06 6.99 -26.23
#